data_AF-A0A2N2Y5T6-F1
#
_entry.id   AF-A0A2N2Y5T6-F1
#
_cell.length_a   1.000
_cell.length_b   1.000
_cell.length_c   1.000
_cell.angle_alpha   90.00
_cell.angle_beta   90.00
_cell.angle_gamma   90.00
#
_symmetry.space_group_name_H-M   'P 1'
#
loop_
_entity.id
_entity.type
_entity.pdbx_description
1 polymer ?
#
loop_
_entity_poly.entity_id
_entity_poly.type
_entity_poly.pdbx_seq_one_letter_code
_entity_poly.pdbx_strand_id
1 'polypeptide(L)'
;MAIVTGNQGIELSGRIGNVIYSRRYGKTVASALPDVSNVKRSPRQLKRQADFAHVMAMMQLVGEFTRIGFGRENPTRSTFHEAFSYNMPLFENAPEVEKEGLSWLQISDGWLAGTGQAAIDDITDREALIGWGDPVPGRKYNDMDQAMVVAVNDRQLSMTGMHDGIFRGMKQALLPMPSTAPGDTIWFFIAFFTEKQALGKYSLNGSSVSQFVGKWTD
;
A
#
# COMPACT_ATOMS: atom_id res chain seq x y z
N MET A 1 26.54 39.35 -0.79
CA MET A 1 26.41 40.25 -1.95
C MET A 1 25.82 39.43 -3.08
N ALA A 2 24.63 39.79 -3.57
CA ALA A 2 24.07 39.24 -4.80
C ALA A 2 23.44 40.42 -5.55
N ILE A 3 23.84 40.57 -6.81
CA ILE A 3 23.56 41.74 -7.65
C ILE A 3 22.11 41.65 -8.14
N VAL A 4 21.40 42.76 -7.99
CA VAL A 4 20.15 43.04 -8.71
C VAL A 4 20.53 43.74 -10.00
N THR A 5 20.09 43.22 -11.14
CA THR A 5 20.14 43.93 -12.43
C THR A 5 18.71 44.09 -12.93
N GLY A 6 18.32 45.32 -13.24
CA GLY A 6 16.93 45.73 -13.36
C GLY A 6 16.18 45.30 -14.62
N ASN A 7 14.86 45.49 -14.50
CA ASN A 7 13.93 45.86 -15.58
C ASN A 7 13.91 45.02 -16.86
N GLN A 8 13.84 43.69 -16.73
CA GLN A 8 12.96 42.75 -17.45
C GLN A 8 12.93 41.45 -16.61
N GLY A 9 11.81 40.73 -16.61
CA GLY A 9 11.44 39.70 -15.62
C GLY A 9 12.60 38.92 -15.00
N ILE A 10 12.97 39.28 -13.76
CA ILE A 10 14.10 38.67 -13.05
C ILE A 10 13.68 37.27 -12.57
N GLU A 11 14.24 36.25 -13.20
CA GLU A 11 14.09 34.86 -12.77
C GLU A 11 14.97 34.61 -11.53
N LEU A 12 14.36 34.61 -10.35
CA LEU A 12 15.03 34.30 -9.09
C LEU A 12 14.90 32.79 -8.81
N SER A 13 16.02 32.09 -8.85
CA SER A 13 16.12 30.69 -8.42
C SER A 13 17.29 30.53 -7.44
N GLY A 14 17.06 29.86 -6.31
CA GLY A 14 18.10 29.59 -5.33
C GLY A 14 17.74 30.05 -3.92
N ARG A 15 18.72 30.01 -3.02
CA ARG A 15 18.55 30.29 -1.59
C ARG A 15 19.24 31.59 -1.21
N ILE A 16 18.52 32.49 -0.54
CA ILE A 16 19.07 33.69 0.09
C ILE A 16 18.68 33.66 1.57
N GLY A 17 19.65 33.36 2.43
CA GLY A 17 19.42 33.20 3.87
C GLY A 17 18.41 32.09 4.19
N ASN A 18 17.32 32.46 4.89
CA ASN A 18 16.20 31.57 5.18
C ASN A 18 15.12 31.58 4.09
N VAL A 19 15.31 32.22 2.94
CA VAL A 19 14.30 32.23 1.87
C VAL A 19 14.79 31.42 0.68
N ILE A 20 13.94 30.51 0.20
CA ILE A 20 14.12 29.72 -1.02
C ILE A 20 13.21 30.29 -2.10
N TYR A 21 13.79 30.64 -3.24
CA TYR A 21 13.07 31.01 -4.45
C TYR A 21 13.01 29.80 -5.38
N SER A 22 11.79 29.36 -5.72
CA SER A 22 11.54 28.23 -6.62
C SER A 22 10.48 28.59 -7.66
N ARG A 23 10.53 27.94 -8.83
CA ARG A 23 9.54 28.16 -9.89
C ARG A 23 8.42 27.13 -9.76
N ARG A 24 7.18 27.61 -9.64
CA ARG A 24 5.97 26.77 -9.73
C ARG A 24 4.96 27.42 -10.66
N TYR A 25 4.43 26.65 -11.61
CA TYR A 25 3.39 27.10 -12.56
C TYR A 25 3.73 28.43 -13.26
N GLY A 26 4.97 28.59 -13.71
CA GLY A 26 5.44 29.79 -14.41
C GLY A 26 5.68 31.02 -13.51
N LYS A 27 5.42 30.94 -12.21
CA LYS A 27 5.62 32.02 -11.24
C LYS A 27 6.79 31.72 -10.29
N THR A 28 7.47 32.77 -9.86
CA THR A 28 8.46 32.71 -8.79
C THR A 28 7.73 32.63 -7.45
N VAL A 29 7.98 31.58 -6.68
CA VAL A 29 7.45 31.38 -5.33
C VAL A 29 8.61 31.48 -4.34
N ALA A 30 8.49 32.41 -3.40
CA ALA A 30 9.38 32.51 -2.25
C ALA A 30 8.81 31.71 -1.08
N SER A 31 9.63 30.90 -0.43
CA SER A 31 9.25 30.16 0.78
C SER A 31 10.33 30.31 1.84
N ALA A 32 9.92 30.61 3.06
CA ALA A 32 10.85 30.61 4.19
C ALA A 32 11.19 29.16 4.58
N LEU A 33 12.45 28.91 4.89
CA LEU A 33 12.89 27.71 5.55
C LEU A 33 12.25 27.67 6.94
N PRO A 34 11.74 26.51 7.37
CA PRO A 34 11.23 26.35 8.71
C PRO A 34 12.35 26.64 9.72
N ASP A 35 12.04 27.43 10.76
CA ASP A 35 12.94 27.53 11.90
C ASP A 35 13.05 26.17 12.58
N VAL A 36 14.27 25.80 12.98
CA VAL A 36 14.50 24.58 13.75
C VAL A 36 13.80 24.75 15.11
N SER A 37 12.67 24.10 15.27
CA SER A 37 11.91 24.14 16.52
C SER A 37 12.70 23.46 17.64
N ASN A 38 13.05 24.22 18.69
CA ASN A 38 13.60 23.68 19.94
C ASN A 38 12.51 23.09 20.87
N VAL A 39 11.24 23.10 20.44
CA VAL A 39 10.12 22.57 21.22
C VAL A 39 10.16 21.04 21.20
N LYS A 40 10.17 20.43 22.39
CA LYS A 40 10.04 18.97 22.53
C LYS A 40 8.73 18.49 21.90
N ARG A 41 8.81 17.45 21.06
CA ARG A 41 7.63 16.83 20.44
C ARG A 41 6.69 16.34 21.52
N SER A 42 5.39 16.64 21.38
CA SER A 42 4.36 16.12 22.27
C SER A 42 4.19 14.60 22.09
N PRO A 43 3.67 13.87 23.09
CA PRO A 43 3.37 12.44 22.95
C PRO A 43 2.48 12.12 21.74
N ARG A 44 1.52 12.99 21.42
CA ARG A 44 0.66 12.84 20.24
C ARG A 44 1.45 12.94 18.93
N GLN A 45 2.42 13.85 18.86
CA GLN A 45 3.30 13.97 17.68
C GLN A 45 4.22 12.76 17.53
N LEU A 46 4.76 12.25 18.64
CA LEU A 46 5.58 11.03 18.62
C LEU A 46 4.79 9.81 18.17
N LYS A 47 3.55 9.65 18.69
CA LYS A 47 2.65 8.57 18.25
C LYS A 47 2.36 8.67 16.75
N ARG A 48 1.97 9.85 16.24
CA ARG A 48 1.73 10.06 14.80
C ARG A 48 2.96 9.73 13.95
N GLN A 49 4.16 10.06 14.43
CA GLN A 49 5.40 9.73 13.74
C GLN A 49 5.63 8.21 13.69
N ALA A 50 5.38 7.51 14.80
CA ALA A 50 5.48 6.05 14.86
C ALA A 50 4.44 5.36 13.97
N ASP A 51 3.18 5.79 14.05
CA ASP A 51 2.07 5.31 13.22
C ASP A 51 2.41 5.46 11.72
N PHE A 52 2.88 6.64 11.32
CA PHE A 52 3.28 6.92 9.94
C PHE A 52 4.43 6.03 9.47
N ALA A 53 5.46 5.87 10.32
CA ALA A 53 6.61 5.03 9.99
C ALA A 53 6.23 3.55 9.83
N HIS A 54 5.32 3.07 10.68
CA HIS A 54 4.79 1.71 10.61
C HIS A 54 4.03 1.46 9.29
N VAL A 55 3.04 2.30 8.96
CA VAL A 55 2.28 2.18 7.71
C VAL A 55 3.21 2.33 6.49
N MET A 56 4.19 3.22 6.55
CA MET A 56 5.17 3.41 5.48
C MET A 56 5.99 2.15 5.23
N ALA A 57 6.48 1.51 6.30
CA ALA A 57 7.23 0.26 6.20
C ALA A 57 6.37 -0.86 5.58
N MET A 58 5.10 -0.98 5.98
CA MET A 58 4.18 -1.94 5.37
C MET A 58 3.94 -1.66 3.89
N MET A 59 3.72 -0.40 3.50
CA MET A 59 3.53 -0.04 2.09
C MET A 59 4.76 -0.29 1.23
N GLN A 60 5.97 -0.07 1.79
CA GLN A 60 7.22 -0.39 1.11
C GLN A 60 7.39 -1.90 0.92
N LEU A 61 7.05 -2.68 1.95
CA LEU A 61 7.08 -4.13 1.90
C LEU A 61 6.16 -4.67 0.81
N VAL A 62 4.87 -4.30 0.83
CA VAL A 62 3.87 -4.78 -0.16
C VAL A 62 3.83 -3.96 -1.46
N GLY A 63 4.89 -3.23 -1.78
CA GLY A 63 4.93 -2.24 -2.87
C GLY A 63 4.61 -2.81 -4.25
N GLU A 64 5.08 -4.02 -4.55
CA GLU A 64 4.82 -4.70 -5.82
C GLU A 64 3.33 -4.99 -6.03
N PHE A 65 2.66 -5.48 -5.00
CA PHE A 65 1.25 -5.87 -5.03
C PHE A 65 0.33 -4.65 -5.02
N THR A 66 0.66 -3.65 -4.21
CA THR A 66 -0.09 -2.38 -4.17
C THR A 66 0.00 -1.62 -5.50
N ARG A 67 1.09 -1.77 -6.27
CA ARG A 67 1.20 -1.20 -7.61
C ARG A 67 0.10 -1.72 -8.55
N ILE A 68 -0.24 -3.00 -8.45
CA ILE A 68 -1.32 -3.62 -9.24
C ILE A 68 -2.67 -3.26 -8.62
N GLY A 69 -2.83 -3.49 -7.31
CA GLY A 69 -4.10 -3.37 -6.60
C GLY A 69 -4.67 -1.94 -6.53
N PHE A 70 -3.80 -0.94 -6.40
CA PHE A 70 -4.18 0.49 -6.37
C PHE A 70 -3.95 1.20 -7.70
N GLY A 71 -3.60 0.49 -8.77
CA GLY A 71 -3.44 1.09 -10.10
C GLY A 71 -4.73 1.80 -10.53
N ARG A 72 -4.59 3.04 -11.03
CA ARG A 72 -5.70 3.87 -11.54
C ARG A 72 -5.40 4.45 -12.91
N GLU A 73 -6.44 4.64 -13.70
CA GLU A 73 -6.39 5.41 -14.95
C GLU A 73 -6.26 6.91 -14.61
N ASN A 74 -5.32 7.62 -15.24
CA ASN A 74 -5.09 9.06 -15.06
C ASN A 74 -4.98 9.49 -13.58
N PRO A 75 -4.05 8.92 -12.79
CA PRO A 75 -4.02 9.15 -11.36
C PRO A 75 -3.52 10.57 -11.04
N THR A 76 -4.11 11.19 -10.00
CA THR A 76 -3.65 12.49 -9.49
C THR A 76 -2.40 12.39 -8.61
N ARG A 77 -2.03 11.18 -8.18
CA ARG A 77 -0.85 10.87 -7.35
C ARG A 77 -0.24 9.53 -7.77
N SER A 78 0.98 9.22 -7.34
CA SER A 78 1.56 7.89 -7.62
C SER A 78 0.77 6.78 -6.94
N THR A 79 0.80 5.57 -7.50
CA THR A 79 0.11 4.41 -6.93
C THR A 79 0.52 4.14 -5.48
N PHE A 80 1.81 4.30 -5.16
CA PHE A 80 2.31 4.17 -3.79
C PHE A 80 1.67 5.19 -2.85
N HIS A 81 1.55 6.46 -3.27
CA HIS A 81 0.90 7.48 -2.46
C HIS A 81 -0.60 7.25 -2.31
N GLU A 82 -1.26 6.66 -3.32
CA GLU A 82 -2.67 6.27 -3.24
C GLU A 82 -2.85 5.16 -2.20
N ALA A 83 -2.06 4.07 -2.30
CA ALA A 83 -2.08 2.96 -1.36
C ALA A 83 -1.79 3.43 0.09
N PHE A 84 -0.77 4.26 0.27
CA PHE A 84 -0.44 4.85 1.57
C PHE A 84 -1.57 5.72 2.12
N SER A 85 -2.16 6.59 1.28
CA SER A 85 -3.25 7.47 1.69
C SER A 85 -4.53 6.71 2.04
N TYR A 86 -4.75 5.55 1.41
CA TYR A 86 -5.87 4.67 1.71
C TYR A 86 -5.67 3.93 3.02
N ASN A 87 -4.46 3.43 3.27
CA ASN A 87 -4.13 2.62 4.43
C ASN A 87 -3.95 3.42 5.73
N MET A 88 -3.45 4.65 5.65
CA MET A 88 -3.21 5.45 6.86
C MET A 88 -4.47 5.66 7.71
N PRO A 89 -5.64 6.06 7.15
CA PRO A 89 -6.87 6.16 7.92
C PRO A 89 -7.39 4.81 8.42
N LEU A 90 -7.14 3.70 7.71
CA LEU A 90 -7.54 2.37 8.16
C LEU A 90 -6.77 1.99 9.43
N PHE A 91 -5.46 2.18 9.44
CA PHE A 91 -4.63 1.97 10.62
C PHE A 91 -5.07 2.88 11.77
N GLU A 92 -5.29 4.17 11.53
CA GLU A 92 -5.63 5.12 12.60
C GLU A 92 -6.95 4.79 13.29
N ASN A 93 -7.95 4.35 12.53
CA ASN A 93 -9.29 4.02 13.00
C ASN A 93 -9.44 2.56 13.45
N ALA A 94 -8.42 1.71 13.21
CA ALA A 94 -8.45 0.33 13.65
C ALA A 94 -8.50 0.23 15.20
N PRO A 95 -9.20 -0.78 15.75
CA PRO A 95 -9.09 -1.15 17.16
C PRO A 95 -7.63 -1.42 17.54
N GLU A 96 -7.25 -1.15 18.79
CA GLU A 96 -5.85 -1.32 19.23
C GLU A 96 -5.34 -2.76 19.04
N VAL A 97 -6.18 -3.78 19.24
CA VAL A 97 -5.85 -5.19 18.98
C VAL A 97 -5.53 -5.45 17.50
N GLU A 98 -6.17 -4.71 16.59
CA GLU A 98 -5.90 -4.82 15.15
C GLU A 98 -4.65 -4.04 14.75
N LYS A 99 -4.33 -2.93 15.44
CA LYS A 99 -3.10 -2.15 15.23
C LYS A 99 -1.84 -2.90 15.64
N GLU A 100 -1.95 -3.83 16.58
CA GLU A 100 -0.89 -4.78 16.92
C GLU A 100 -0.66 -5.84 15.82
N GLY A 101 -1.57 -5.94 14.86
CA GLY A 101 -1.48 -6.84 13.71
C GLY A 101 -1.62 -6.13 12.37
N LEU A 102 -2.00 -6.89 11.34
CA LEU A 102 -2.16 -6.39 9.97
C LEU A 102 -3.57 -6.59 9.38
N SER A 103 -4.60 -6.90 10.19
CA SER A 103 -5.97 -7.08 9.65
C SER A 103 -6.55 -5.83 8.98
N TRP A 104 -6.04 -4.64 9.32
CA TRP A 104 -6.41 -3.36 8.71
C TRP A 104 -5.77 -3.14 7.33
N LEU A 105 -4.71 -3.88 7.00
CA LEU A 105 -3.90 -3.67 5.80
C LEU A 105 -4.70 -3.99 4.54
N GLN A 106 -4.65 -3.08 3.58
CA GLN A 106 -5.25 -3.24 2.27
C GLN A 106 -4.16 -3.18 1.20
N ILE A 107 -4.04 -4.25 0.41
CA ILE A 107 -3.10 -4.36 -0.71
C ILE A 107 -3.74 -3.98 -2.04
N SER A 108 -5.07 -3.93 -2.10
CA SER A 108 -5.82 -3.62 -3.31
C SER A 108 -7.13 -2.92 -2.98
N ASP A 109 -7.55 -2.01 -3.86
CA ASP A 109 -8.85 -1.34 -3.80
C ASP A 109 -9.43 -1.28 -5.21
N GLY A 110 -10.72 -1.58 -5.36
CA GLY A 110 -11.38 -1.58 -6.66
C GLY A 110 -12.79 -2.19 -6.64
N TRP A 111 -13.40 -2.28 -7.82
CA TRP A 111 -14.81 -2.64 -8.01
C TRP A 111 -15.04 -4.02 -8.60
N LEU A 112 -13.97 -4.76 -8.91
CA LEU A 112 -14.09 -6.18 -9.22
C LEU A 112 -14.65 -6.93 -7.99
N ALA A 113 -15.37 -8.01 -8.23
CA ALA A 113 -15.88 -8.83 -7.13
C ALA A 113 -14.71 -9.38 -6.31
N GLY A 114 -14.81 -9.32 -4.98
CA GLY A 114 -13.96 -10.14 -4.13
C GLY A 114 -14.36 -11.62 -4.22
N THR A 115 -14.02 -12.39 -3.19
CA THR A 115 -14.42 -13.77 -3.02
C THR A 115 -15.14 -13.97 -1.69
N GLY A 116 -16.05 -14.95 -1.63
CA GLY A 116 -16.59 -15.46 -0.39
C GLY A 116 -15.65 -16.48 0.24
N GLN A 117 -15.68 -16.59 1.58
CA GLN A 117 -15.06 -17.71 2.30
C GLN A 117 -13.57 -17.94 1.97
N ALA A 118 -12.76 -16.88 1.85
CA ALA A 118 -11.32 -17.06 1.76
C ALA A 118 -10.78 -17.61 3.09
N ALA A 119 -9.95 -18.65 3.03
CA ALA A 119 -9.39 -19.30 4.21
C ALA A 119 -7.99 -19.89 3.92
N ILE A 120 -7.28 -20.21 5.00
CA ILE A 120 -6.08 -21.03 4.96
C ILE A 120 -6.57 -22.48 5.10
N ASP A 121 -6.51 -23.25 4.01
CA ASP A 121 -7.01 -24.64 3.97
C ASP A 121 -6.00 -25.61 4.58
N ASP A 122 -4.71 -25.36 4.36
CA ASP A 122 -3.59 -26.13 4.92
C ASP A 122 -2.37 -25.21 5.11
N ILE A 123 -1.52 -25.51 6.09
CA ILE A 123 -0.32 -24.73 6.37
C ILE A 123 0.81 -25.58 6.93
N THR A 124 2.01 -25.31 6.41
CA THR A 124 3.27 -25.90 6.83
C THR A 124 4.31 -24.79 7.01
N ASP A 125 5.46 -25.12 7.58
CA ASP A 125 6.58 -24.17 7.74
C ASP A 125 7.11 -23.61 6.41
N ARG A 126 6.76 -24.24 5.27
CA ARG A 126 7.28 -23.85 3.94
C ARG A 126 6.23 -23.21 3.05
N GLU A 127 4.99 -23.66 3.15
CA GLU A 127 3.92 -23.28 2.23
C GLU A 127 2.57 -23.27 2.94
N ALA A 128 1.68 -22.38 2.51
CA ALA A 128 0.28 -22.30 2.90
C ALA A 128 -0.62 -22.48 1.68
N LEU A 129 -1.63 -23.36 1.80
CA LEU A 129 -2.67 -23.50 0.80
C LEU A 129 -3.80 -22.53 1.14
N ILE A 130 -4.01 -21.55 0.26
CA ILE A 130 -5.06 -20.54 0.40
C ILE A 130 -6.22 -20.92 -0.50
N GLY A 131 -7.39 -21.16 0.10
CA GLY A 131 -8.63 -21.47 -0.59
C GLY A 131 -9.57 -20.27 -0.66
N TRP A 132 -10.42 -20.22 -1.67
CA TRP A 132 -11.49 -19.23 -1.75
C TRP A 132 -12.73 -19.74 -2.48
N GLY A 133 -13.89 -19.21 -2.08
CA GLY A 133 -15.19 -19.59 -2.59
C GLY A 133 -15.65 -18.81 -3.81
N ASP A 134 -16.97 -18.63 -3.92
CA ASP A 134 -17.59 -17.94 -5.04
C ASP A 134 -17.50 -16.42 -4.94
N PRO A 135 -17.47 -15.70 -6.08
CA PRO A 135 -17.41 -14.26 -6.10
C PRO A 135 -18.57 -13.63 -5.34
N VAL A 136 -18.29 -12.54 -4.61
CA VAL A 136 -19.34 -11.79 -3.93
C VAL A 136 -20.38 -11.30 -4.96
N PRO A 137 -21.69 -11.55 -4.75
CA PRO A 137 -22.73 -11.15 -5.70
C PRO A 137 -22.75 -9.65 -5.99
N GLY A 138 -23.22 -9.27 -7.17
CA GLY A 138 -23.49 -7.88 -7.54
C GLY A 138 -22.29 -7.09 -8.09
N ARG A 139 -21.12 -7.72 -8.23
CA ARG A 139 -19.93 -7.12 -8.89
C ARG A 139 -19.47 -7.98 -10.07
N LYS A 140 -18.76 -7.34 -11.01
CA LYS A 140 -18.21 -8.04 -12.17
C LYS A 140 -17.07 -8.96 -11.73
N TYR A 141 -16.98 -10.12 -12.37
CA TYR A 141 -15.86 -11.04 -12.23
C TYR A 141 -15.70 -11.86 -13.51
N ASN A 142 -14.55 -12.49 -13.66
CA ASN A 142 -14.27 -13.53 -14.63
C ASN A 142 -13.42 -14.62 -13.95
N ASP A 143 -13.65 -15.89 -14.29
CA ASP A 143 -12.85 -17.00 -13.75
C ASP A 143 -11.38 -16.93 -14.22
N MET A 144 -11.12 -16.24 -15.33
CA MET A 144 -9.79 -15.93 -15.86
C MET A 144 -9.18 -14.66 -15.26
N ASP A 145 -9.85 -13.98 -14.32
CA ASP A 145 -9.18 -12.94 -13.51
C ASP A 145 -8.02 -13.59 -12.75
N GLN A 146 -6.91 -12.87 -12.57
CA GLN A 146 -5.79 -13.35 -11.78
C GLN A 146 -6.05 -13.15 -10.29
N ALA A 147 -5.62 -14.11 -9.48
CA ALA A 147 -5.61 -14.01 -8.04
C ALA A 147 -4.25 -13.49 -7.57
N MET A 148 -4.29 -12.55 -6.65
CA MET A 148 -3.15 -12.00 -5.92
C MET A 148 -3.24 -12.49 -4.49
N VAL A 149 -2.32 -13.35 -4.08
CA VAL A 149 -2.20 -13.87 -2.71
C VAL A 149 -0.90 -13.40 -2.09
N VAL A 150 -0.96 -12.95 -0.85
CA VAL A 150 0.17 -12.31 -0.16
C VAL A 150 0.24 -12.79 1.28
N ALA A 151 1.44 -13.12 1.75
CA ALA A 151 1.75 -13.43 3.15
C ALA A 151 2.79 -12.43 3.67
N VAL A 152 2.52 -11.83 4.82
CA VAL A 152 3.37 -10.79 5.42
C VAL A 152 3.78 -11.20 6.83
N ASN A 153 5.07 -11.13 7.12
CA ASN A 153 5.62 -11.13 8.48
C ASN A 153 6.00 -9.68 8.83
N ASP A 154 5.20 -9.04 9.68
CA ASP A 154 5.40 -7.63 10.07
C ASP A 154 6.61 -7.45 10.98
N ARG A 155 6.97 -8.47 11.76
CA ARG A 155 8.10 -8.42 12.69
C ARG A 155 9.45 -8.55 12.00
N GLN A 156 9.55 -9.45 11.03
CA GLN A 156 10.76 -9.59 10.21
C GLN A 156 10.81 -8.64 9.02
N LEU A 157 9.73 -7.90 8.76
CA LEU A 157 9.55 -7.08 7.56
C LEU A 157 9.84 -7.89 6.28
N SER A 158 9.33 -9.12 6.25
CA SER A 158 9.47 -10.05 5.13
C SER A 158 8.11 -10.38 4.55
N MET A 159 8.07 -10.67 3.25
CA MET A 159 6.85 -11.08 2.58
C MET A 159 7.11 -12.08 1.47
N THR A 160 6.07 -12.82 1.14
CA THR A 160 5.96 -13.61 -0.08
C THR A 160 4.61 -13.30 -0.71
N GLY A 161 4.51 -13.48 -2.03
CA GLY A 161 3.24 -13.33 -2.70
C GLY A 161 3.32 -13.81 -4.14
N MET A 162 2.16 -14.07 -4.71
CA MET A 162 1.99 -14.53 -6.07
C MET A 162 0.85 -13.76 -6.69
N HIS A 163 1.06 -13.26 -7.90
CA HIS A 163 0.04 -12.60 -8.71
C HIS A 163 0.01 -13.11 -10.15
N ASP A 164 0.99 -13.91 -10.57
CA ASP A 164 1.04 -14.51 -11.89
C ASP A 164 0.72 -16.02 -11.85
N GLY A 165 0.13 -16.53 -12.93
CA GLY A 165 -0.17 -17.95 -13.10
C GLY A 165 -1.30 -18.52 -12.22
N ILE A 166 -1.94 -17.70 -11.37
CA ILE A 166 -3.06 -18.12 -10.52
C ILE A 166 -4.33 -17.45 -11.02
N PHE A 167 -5.31 -18.24 -11.43
CA PHE A 167 -6.61 -17.75 -11.87
C PHE A 167 -7.67 -17.89 -10.80
N ARG A 168 -8.63 -16.95 -10.75
CA ARG A 168 -9.77 -16.97 -9.84
C ARG A 168 -10.51 -18.31 -9.88
N GLY A 169 -10.69 -18.87 -11.07
CA GLY A 169 -11.37 -20.15 -11.30
C GLY A 169 -10.66 -21.37 -10.70
N MET A 170 -9.37 -21.26 -10.33
CA MET A 170 -8.64 -22.35 -9.66
C MET A 170 -9.11 -22.58 -8.23
N LYS A 171 -9.73 -21.58 -7.59
CA LYS A 171 -10.26 -21.61 -6.21
C LYS A 171 -9.24 -21.87 -5.09
N GLN A 172 -7.97 -22.04 -5.43
CA GLN A 172 -6.89 -22.24 -4.47
C GLN A 172 -5.54 -21.80 -5.04
N ALA A 173 -4.61 -21.47 -4.15
CA ALA A 173 -3.22 -21.18 -4.47
C ALA A 173 -2.29 -21.70 -3.37
N LEU A 174 -1.16 -22.27 -3.77
CA LEU A 174 -0.09 -22.66 -2.86
C LEU A 174 0.90 -21.51 -2.75
N LEU A 175 1.02 -20.91 -1.57
CA LEU A 175 1.82 -19.72 -1.31
C LEU A 175 3.05 -20.09 -0.46
N PRO A 176 4.28 -19.82 -0.91
CA PRO A 176 5.47 -20.00 -0.09
C PRO A 176 5.42 -19.14 1.18
N MET A 177 5.90 -19.66 2.30
CA MET A 177 5.98 -18.91 3.56
C MET A 177 7.12 -17.90 3.51
N PRO A 178 6.93 -16.67 4.02
CA PRO A 178 8.02 -15.73 4.21
C PRO A 178 8.93 -16.20 5.35
N SER A 179 10.08 -15.54 5.52
CA SER A 179 10.99 -15.84 6.63
C SER A 179 10.25 -15.68 7.97
N THR A 180 10.37 -16.69 8.83
CA THR A 180 9.70 -16.78 10.15
C THR A 180 10.70 -17.09 11.25
N ALA A 181 10.33 -16.77 12.49
CA ALA A 181 11.01 -17.15 13.71
C ALA A 181 9.97 -17.51 14.78
N PRO A 182 10.33 -18.28 15.81
CA PRO A 182 9.38 -18.70 16.83
C PRO A 182 8.61 -17.53 17.46
N GLY A 183 7.28 -17.63 17.45
CA GLY A 183 6.38 -16.59 17.93
C GLY A 183 6.07 -15.46 16.94
N ASP A 184 6.58 -15.52 15.70
CA ASP A 184 6.19 -14.59 14.65
C ASP A 184 4.79 -14.93 14.13
N THR A 185 4.07 -13.90 13.66
CA THR A 185 2.74 -14.05 13.07
C THR A 185 2.77 -13.67 11.61
N ILE A 186 2.16 -14.52 10.78
CA ILE A 186 2.04 -14.35 9.33
C ILE A 186 0.61 -13.99 8.99
N TRP A 187 0.46 -12.93 8.20
CA TRP A 187 -0.83 -12.35 7.82
C TRP A 187 -1.10 -12.59 6.34
N PHE A 188 -2.23 -13.21 6.01
CA PHE A 188 -2.57 -13.63 4.66
C PHE A 188 -3.66 -12.74 4.06
N PHE A 189 -3.45 -12.33 2.81
CA PHE A 189 -4.36 -11.46 2.06
C PHE A 189 -4.61 -12.01 0.67
N ILE A 190 -5.81 -11.75 0.15
CA ILE A 190 -6.19 -12.08 -1.22
C ILE A 190 -6.87 -10.90 -1.90
N ALA A 191 -6.62 -10.74 -3.20
CA ALA A 191 -7.36 -9.86 -4.09
C ALA A 191 -7.41 -10.47 -5.50
N PHE A 192 -8.25 -9.91 -6.36
CA PHE A 192 -8.35 -10.31 -7.76
C PHE A 192 -8.14 -9.12 -8.67
N PHE A 193 -7.61 -9.37 -9.87
CA PHE A 193 -7.42 -8.34 -10.87
C PHE A 193 -7.51 -8.91 -12.28
N THR A 194 -7.86 -8.06 -13.22
CA THR A 194 -7.99 -8.43 -14.64
C THR A 194 -6.62 -8.48 -15.29
N GLU A 195 -6.47 -9.26 -16.38
CA GLU A 195 -5.26 -9.26 -17.21
C GLU A 195 -4.87 -7.84 -17.67
N LYS A 196 -5.84 -6.98 -17.99
CA LYS A 196 -5.59 -5.57 -18.36
C LYS A 196 -4.90 -4.81 -17.23
N GLN A 197 -5.32 -5.03 -15.97
CA GLN A 197 -4.71 -4.43 -14.80
C GLN A 197 -3.26 -4.91 -14.62
N ALA A 198 -3.00 -6.21 -14.86
CA ALA A 198 -1.66 -6.80 -14.85
C ALA A 198 -0.71 -6.10 -15.85
N LEU A 199 -1.24 -5.82 -17.04
CA LEU A 199 -0.53 -5.14 -18.14
C LEU A 199 -0.42 -3.62 -17.96
N GLY A 200 -0.79 -3.07 -16.81
CA GLY A 200 -0.71 -1.64 -16.52
C GLY A 200 -1.82 -0.79 -17.14
N LYS A 201 -2.82 -1.42 -17.79
CA LYS A 201 -4.03 -0.74 -18.29
C LYS A 201 -5.02 -0.60 -17.14
N TYR A 202 -4.66 0.26 -16.20
CA TYR A 202 -5.33 0.37 -14.92
C TYR A 202 -6.76 0.91 -15.03
N SER A 203 -7.66 0.41 -14.17
CA SER A 203 -9.03 0.90 -14.03
C SER A 203 -9.57 0.58 -12.64
N LEU A 204 -10.55 1.35 -12.15
CA LEU A 204 -11.28 1.01 -10.92
C LEU A 204 -11.98 -0.35 -11.01
N ASN A 205 -12.37 -0.77 -12.22
CA ASN A 205 -12.96 -2.09 -12.46
C ASN A 205 -11.92 -3.19 -12.69
N GLY A 206 -10.63 -2.85 -12.62
CA GLY A 206 -9.53 -3.75 -12.94
C GLY A 206 -9.02 -4.56 -11.75
N SER A 207 -9.38 -4.19 -10.52
CA SER A 207 -9.00 -4.89 -9.28
C SER A 207 -10.17 -4.99 -8.30
N SER A 208 -10.11 -5.93 -7.36
CA SER A 208 -11.03 -6.02 -6.22
C SER A 208 -10.47 -5.29 -5.01
N VAL A 209 -11.33 -5.04 -4.02
CA VAL A 209 -10.85 -4.76 -2.65
C VAL A 209 -10.14 -6.02 -2.13
N SER A 210 -9.01 -5.85 -1.45
CA SER A 210 -8.34 -6.98 -0.82
C SER A 210 -9.05 -7.44 0.46
N GLN A 211 -8.94 -8.73 0.74
CA GLN A 211 -9.56 -9.39 1.87
C GLN A 211 -8.49 -10.02 2.74
N PHE A 212 -8.62 -9.83 4.04
CA PHE A 212 -7.86 -10.58 5.03
C PHE A 212 -8.37 -12.02 5.05
N VAL A 213 -7.47 -12.97 4.83
CA VAL A 213 -7.76 -14.41 4.76
C VAL A 213 -7.67 -15.03 6.16
N GLY A 214 -6.64 -14.65 6.91
CA GLY A 214 -6.35 -15.24 8.21
C GLY A 214 -4.91 -14.98 8.63
N LYS A 215 -4.55 -15.53 9.79
CA LYS A 215 -3.19 -15.47 10.33
C LYS A 215 -2.73 -16.83 10.84
N TRP A 216 -1.43 -17.02 10.86
CA TRP A 216 -0.77 -18.17 11.45
C TRP A 216 0.36 -17.70 12.36
N THR A 217 0.61 -18.41 13.44
CA THR A 217 1.67 -18.10 14.41
C THR A 217 2.53 -19.34 14.58
N ASP A 218 3.84 -19.16 14.45
CA ASP A 218 4.86 -20.20 14.68
C ASP A 218 5.06 -20.48 16.19
#